data_AF-A0A355GQC9-F1
#
_entry.id   AF-A0A355GQC9-F1
#
_cell.length_a   1.000
_cell.length_b   1.000
_cell.length_c   1.000
_cell.angle_alpha   90.00
_cell.angle_beta   90.00
_cell.angle_gamma   90.00
#
_symmetry.space_group_name_H-M   'P 1'
#
loop_
_entity.id
_entity.type
_entity.pdbx_description
1 polymer ?
#
loop_
_entity_poly.entity_id
_entity_poly.type
_entity_poly.pdbx_seq_one_letter_code
_entity_poly.pdbx_strand_id
1 'polypeptide(L)'
;MLKRISIGLEPSGLREIKSHLATLRGGGNSTQRWWFTPLYDAFTTTADRDAFQFAGQRLQMMSQEEFVNSAGQRTDAAQTRVSTTKYAQQFTKHFAKLADLHPTFAELQSITDLTVLAALIRRERLDEQIDWRHSLFSTASDYLVPEGNIPKQVPTAMNYKQAGRLMICLVGGGVTINARTVLNQTGFQVSRDTSLEEKQSAVIKRDPQQPARWWWD
;
A
#
# COMPACT_ATOMS: atom_id res chain seq x y z
N MET A 1 4.60 3.69 11.88
CA MET A 1 4.13 2.38 12.38
C MET A 1 4.96 1.19 11.90
N LEU A 2 4.98 0.83 10.61
CA LEU A 2 5.75 -0.33 10.09
C LEU A 2 7.18 -0.41 10.64
N LYS A 3 7.94 0.68 10.50
CA LYS A 3 9.33 0.76 10.99
C LYS A 3 9.43 0.44 12.48
N ARG A 4 8.53 1.00 13.31
CA ARG A 4 8.52 0.81 14.78
C ARG A 4 8.24 -0.65 15.16
N ILE A 5 7.32 -1.31 14.45
CA ILE A 5 7.03 -2.74 14.63
C ILE A 5 8.25 -3.59 14.23
N SER A 6 8.83 -3.33 13.07
CA SER A 6 9.97 -4.11 12.56
C SER A 6 11.19 -4.02 13.48
N ILE A 7 11.49 -2.85 14.03
CA ILE A 7 12.60 -2.67 14.98
C ILE A 7 12.21 -2.96 16.44
N GLY A 8 10.96 -3.32 16.73
CA GLY A 8 10.52 -3.74 18.06
C GLY A 8 10.35 -2.62 19.08
N LEU A 9 10.13 -1.38 18.62
CA LEU A 9 9.69 -0.27 19.49
C LEU A 9 8.19 -0.30 19.77
N GLU A 10 7.42 -0.97 18.90
CA GLU A 10 5.99 -1.19 19.09
C GLU A 10 5.67 -2.66 18.80
N PRO A 11 4.81 -3.31 19.60
CA PRO A 11 4.31 -4.62 19.24
C PRO A 11 3.36 -4.53 18.04
N SER A 12 3.33 -5.57 17.21
CA SER A 12 2.34 -5.68 16.13
C SER A 12 0.91 -5.95 16.64
N GLY A 13 0.76 -6.42 17.88
CA GLY A 13 -0.51 -6.93 18.42
C GLY A 13 -0.85 -8.36 17.96
N LEU A 14 -0.05 -8.96 17.07
CA LEU A 14 -0.25 -10.31 16.54
C LEU A 14 0.91 -11.23 16.95
N ARG A 15 0.57 -12.44 17.43
CA ARG A 15 1.57 -13.43 17.88
C ARG A 15 2.48 -13.89 16.73
N GLU A 16 1.94 -13.91 15.52
CA GLU A 16 2.58 -14.35 14.29
C GLU A 16 3.60 -13.33 13.77
N ILE A 17 3.42 -12.05 14.07
CA ILE A 17 4.30 -10.96 13.61
C ILE A 17 5.15 -10.48 14.77
N LYS A 18 6.27 -11.17 14.99
CA LYS A 18 7.32 -10.71 15.90
C LYS A 18 8.17 -9.65 15.22
N SER A 19 8.74 -8.73 16.01
CA SER A 19 9.74 -7.78 15.50
C SER A 19 10.84 -8.51 14.74
N HIS A 20 11.21 -8.00 13.56
CA HIS A 20 12.30 -8.57 12.79
C HIS A 20 13.62 -8.52 13.56
N LEU A 21 13.87 -7.45 14.33
CA LEU A 21 15.05 -7.31 15.20
C LEU A 21 15.20 -8.51 16.15
N ALA A 22 14.08 -9.00 16.71
CA ALA A 22 14.09 -10.15 17.60
C ALA A 22 14.57 -11.43 16.90
N THR A 23 14.29 -11.58 15.59
CA THR A 23 14.64 -12.75 14.79
C THR A 23 16.10 -12.78 14.32
N LEU A 24 16.77 -11.63 14.30
CA LEU A 24 18.16 -11.53 13.86
C LEU A 24 19.14 -12.20 14.84
N ARG A 25 20.17 -12.81 14.28
CA ARG A 25 21.30 -13.43 14.99
C ARG A 25 22.60 -12.67 14.68
N GLY A 26 23.61 -12.82 15.53
CA GLY A 26 24.93 -12.18 15.34
C GLY A 26 25.58 -12.55 14.00
N GLY A 27 26.34 -11.62 13.41
CA GLY A 27 26.93 -11.77 12.07
C GLY A 27 25.98 -11.44 10.90
N GLY A 28 24.86 -10.78 11.20
CA GLY A 28 23.88 -10.31 10.22
C GLY A 28 24.23 -8.95 9.60
N ASN A 29 23.67 -8.68 8.42
CA ASN A 29 23.65 -7.35 7.82
C ASN A 29 22.57 -6.49 8.51
N SER A 30 22.95 -5.29 8.94
CA SER A 30 22.08 -4.31 9.60
C SER A 30 21.28 -3.43 8.61
N THR A 31 21.62 -3.48 7.32
CA THR A 31 21.00 -2.66 6.29
C THR A 31 20.00 -3.49 5.49
N GLN A 32 18.73 -3.38 5.88
CA GLN A 32 17.64 -4.18 5.32
C GLN A 32 16.45 -3.28 5.06
N ARG A 33 15.84 -3.43 3.89
CA ARG A 33 14.70 -2.62 3.48
C ARG A 33 13.45 -3.48 3.44
N TRP A 34 12.37 -2.97 4.00
CA TRP A 34 11.01 -3.47 3.76
C TRP A 34 10.13 -2.31 3.37
N TRP A 35 9.22 -2.55 2.44
CA TRP A 35 8.27 -1.55 1.98
C TRP A 35 7.00 -2.21 1.48
N PHE A 36 5.88 -1.48 1.53
CA PHE A 36 4.65 -1.96 0.94
C PHE A 36 4.58 -1.69 -0.55
N THR A 37 4.06 -2.67 -1.29
CA THR A 37 3.66 -2.53 -2.69
C THR A 37 2.26 -3.10 -2.89
N PRO A 38 1.53 -2.68 -3.93
CA PRO A 38 0.24 -3.27 -4.24
C PRO A 38 0.34 -4.76 -4.61
N LEU A 39 -0.68 -5.54 -4.26
CA LEU A 39 -0.83 -6.95 -4.61
C LEU A 39 -2.31 -7.27 -4.85
N TYR A 40 -2.73 -7.30 -6.11
CA TYR A 40 -4.11 -7.61 -6.49
C TYR A 40 -4.20 -8.95 -7.18
N ASP A 41 -5.31 -9.63 -6.97
CA ASP A 41 -5.76 -10.66 -7.90
C ASP A 41 -6.24 -10.00 -9.21
N ALA A 42 -6.59 -10.80 -10.23
CA ALA A 42 -7.16 -10.27 -11.46
C ALA A 42 -8.40 -9.41 -11.15
N PHE A 43 -8.49 -8.23 -11.80
CA PHE A 43 -9.65 -7.38 -11.68
C PHE A 43 -10.82 -8.02 -12.41
N THR A 44 -11.96 -8.13 -11.73
CA THR A 44 -13.20 -8.62 -12.36
C THR A 44 -13.95 -7.44 -12.94
N THR A 45 -14.53 -7.59 -14.13
CA THR A 45 -15.28 -6.54 -14.82
C THR A 45 -16.56 -7.10 -15.46
N THR A 46 -17.56 -6.25 -15.69
CA THR A 46 -18.66 -6.55 -16.60
C THR A 46 -18.15 -6.64 -18.04
N ALA A 47 -18.95 -7.24 -18.94
CA ALA A 47 -18.61 -7.34 -20.37
C ALA A 47 -18.41 -5.95 -21.00
N ASP A 48 -19.23 -4.99 -20.61
CA ASP A 48 -19.21 -3.60 -21.10
C ASP A 48 -18.15 -2.72 -20.42
N ARG A 49 -17.43 -3.25 -19.42
CA ARG A 49 -16.36 -2.56 -18.67
C ARG A 49 -16.79 -1.27 -17.98
N ASP A 50 -18.00 -1.29 -17.44
CA ASP A 50 -18.62 -0.18 -16.72
C ASP A 50 -18.80 -0.47 -15.21
N ALA A 51 -18.48 -1.68 -14.75
CA ALA A 51 -18.31 -2.00 -13.35
C ALA A 51 -17.09 -2.89 -13.12
N PHE A 52 -16.36 -2.60 -12.04
CA PHE A 52 -15.09 -3.25 -11.72
C PHE A 52 -15.08 -3.70 -10.27
N GLN A 53 -14.54 -4.89 -10.04
CA GLN A 53 -14.26 -5.43 -8.72
C GLN A 53 -12.77 -5.64 -8.52
N PHE A 54 -12.38 -5.21 -7.33
CA PHE A 54 -11.03 -5.08 -6.85
C PHE A 54 -10.85 -6.19 -5.80
N ALA A 55 -10.00 -7.18 -6.08
CA ALA A 55 -9.90 -8.41 -5.29
C ALA A 55 -8.47 -8.69 -4.79
N GLY A 56 -8.35 -9.71 -3.93
CA GLY A 56 -7.09 -10.16 -3.34
C GLY A 56 -6.65 -9.34 -2.13
N GLN A 57 -5.37 -9.50 -1.78
CA GLN A 57 -4.80 -8.95 -0.54
C GLN A 57 -4.59 -7.42 -0.55
N ARG A 58 -4.56 -6.82 -1.73
CA ARG A 58 -4.37 -5.38 -2.01
C ARG A 58 -2.97 -4.84 -1.74
N LEU A 59 -2.31 -5.29 -0.67
CA LEU A 59 -0.97 -4.86 -0.28
C LEU A 59 -0.10 -6.04 0.14
N GLN A 60 1.17 -6.00 -0.22
CA GLN A 60 2.20 -6.93 0.25
C GLN A 60 3.41 -6.16 0.77
N MET A 61 4.13 -6.76 1.72
CA MET A 61 5.43 -6.28 2.13
C MET A 61 6.52 -6.95 1.29
N MET A 62 7.34 -6.12 0.64
CA MET A 62 8.57 -6.51 -0.03
C MET A 62 9.74 -6.44 0.95
N SER A 63 10.82 -7.16 0.65
CA SER A 63 12.03 -7.16 1.46
C SER A 63 13.30 -7.26 0.61
N GLN A 64 14.34 -6.52 0.98
CA GLN A 64 15.64 -6.52 0.31
C GLN A 64 16.76 -6.35 1.35
N GLU A 65 17.87 -7.05 1.14
CA GLU A 65 19.14 -6.76 1.83
C GLU A 65 19.92 -5.71 1.02
N GLU A 66 20.52 -4.73 1.69
CA GLU A 66 21.34 -3.69 1.06
C GLU A 66 22.74 -3.71 1.66
N PHE A 67 23.75 -3.24 0.94
CA PHE A 67 25.08 -2.93 1.49
C PHE A 67 25.37 -1.44 1.33
N VAL A 68 26.13 -0.89 2.28
CA VAL A 68 26.65 0.48 2.20
C VAL A 68 28.11 0.38 1.81
N ASN A 69 28.49 0.96 0.67
CA ASN A 69 29.88 1.01 0.25
C ASN A 69 30.68 2.04 1.06
N SER A 70 32.00 2.08 0.86
CA SER A 70 32.88 3.04 1.55
C SER A 70 32.56 4.51 1.27
N ALA A 71 31.86 4.80 0.18
CA ALA A 71 31.36 6.14 -0.16
C ALA A 71 29.98 6.45 0.48
N GLY A 72 29.45 5.57 1.33
CA GLY A 72 28.15 5.76 1.99
C GLY A 72 26.94 5.48 1.10
N GLN A 73 27.15 4.98 -0.12
CA GLN A 73 26.06 4.68 -1.05
C GLN A 73 25.47 3.30 -0.76
N ARG A 74 24.14 3.21 -0.84
CA ARG A 74 23.42 1.94 -0.68
C ARG A 74 23.24 1.25 -2.01
N THR A 75 23.49 -0.06 -2.04
CA THR A 75 23.26 -0.92 -3.20
C THR A 75 22.57 -2.20 -2.77
N ASP A 76 21.72 -2.76 -3.63
CA ASP A 76 21.08 -4.04 -3.36
C ASP A 76 22.12 -5.16 -3.22
N ALA A 77 21.97 -5.97 -2.18
CA ALA A 77 22.71 -7.20 -2.02
C ALA A 77 22.26 -8.23 -3.06
N ALA A 78 23.20 -9.06 -3.53
CA ALA A 78 22.89 -10.15 -4.46
C ALA A 78 21.92 -11.20 -3.89
N GLN A 79 21.80 -11.29 -2.56
CA GLN A 79 20.93 -12.26 -1.89
C GLN A 79 20.19 -11.61 -0.72
N THR A 80 18.89 -11.90 -0.63
CA THR A 80 18.07 -11.56 0.53
C THR A 80 17.98 -12.74 1.49
N ARG A 81 18.25 -12.51 2.78
CA ARG A 81 18.24 -13.57 3.79
C ARG A 81 16.84 -14.15 3.98
N VAL A 82 16.79 -15.45 4.28
CA VAL A 82 15.53 -16.17 4.53
C VAL A 82 14.72 -15.55 5.66
N SER A 83 15.34 -15.04 6.74
CA SER A 83 14.62 -14.36 7.83
C SER A 83 13.90 -13.10 7.35
N THR A 84 14.59 -12.30 6.52
CA THR A 84 14.10 -11.05 5.94
C THR A 84 12.91 -11.31 5.02
N THR A 85 13.02 -12.32 4.15
CA THR A 85 11.92 -12.76 3.28
C THR A 85 10.75 -13.33 4.09
N LYS A 86 11.01 -14.17 5.09
CA LYS A 86 9.95 -14.73 5.95
C LYS A 86 9.20 -13.65 6.71
N TYR A 87 9.90 -12.62 7.17
CA TYR A 87 9.26 -11.48 7.83
C TYR A 87 8.30 -10.74 6.87
N ALA A 88 8.74 -10.45 5.64
CA ALA A 88 7.88 -9.94 4.57
C ALA A 88 6.63 -10.82 4.35
N GLN A 89 6.83 -12.11 4.15
CA GLN A 89 5.74 -13.06 3.91
C GLN A 89 4.75 -13.15 5.07
N GLN A 90 5.22 -13.15 6.32
CA GLN A 90 4.34 -13.18 7.50
C GLN A 90 3.51 -11.91 7.62
N PHE A 91 4.13 -10.75 7.40
CA PHE A 91 3.44 -9.47 7.44
C PHE A 91 2.37 -9.37 6.36
N THR A 92 2.71 -9.79 5.14
CA THR A 92 1.80 -9.94 4.00
C THR A 92 0.64 -10.87 4.38
N LYS A 93 0.91 -12.11 4.78
CA LYS A 93 -0.12 -13.11 5.12
C LYS A 93 -1.11 -12.64 6.18
N HIS A 94 -0.65 -11.86 7.16
CA HIS A 94 -1.44 -11.41 8.30
C HIS A 94 -1.85 -9.93 8.19
N PHE A 95 -1.73 -9.32 7.01
CA PHE A 95 -2.00 -7.90 6.80
C PHE A 95 -3.45 -7.50 7.14
N ALA A 96 -4.45 -8.31 6.76
CA ALA A 96 -5.85 -8.01 7.08
C ALA A 96 -6.08 -7.87 8.60
N LYS A 97 -5.54 -8.82 9.39
CA LYS A 97 -5.61 -8.74 10.85
C LYS A 97 -4.87 -7.53 11.43
N LEU A 98 -3.79 -7.10 10.78
CA LEU A 98 -3.09 -5.88 11.17
C LEU A 98 -3.91 -4.62 10.88
N ALA A 99 -4.59 -4.58 9.74
CA ALA A 99 -5.47 -3.48 9.37
C ALA A 99 -6.65 -3.35 10.33
N ASP A 100 -7.22 -4.47 10.77
CA ASP A 100 -8.30 -4.50 11.78
C ASP A 100 -7.83 -3.95 13.14
N LEU A 101 -6.59 -4.24 13.54
CA LEU A 101 -6.03 -3.79 14.81
C LEU A 101 -5.51 -2.36 14.78
N HIS A 102 -4.98 -1.92 13.64
CA HIS A 102 -4.27 -0.66 13.50
C HIS A 102 -4.80 0.11 12.27
N PRO A 103 -5.62 1.16 12.50
CA PRO A 103 -6.27 1.91 11.43
C PRO A 103 -5.32 2.42 10.35
N THR A 104 -4.08 2.77 10.71
CA THR A 104 -3.08 3.25 9.74
C THR A 104 -2.76 2.24 8.63
N PHE A 105 -2.86 0.92 8.87
CA PHE A 105 -2.70 -0.07 7.80
C PHE A 105 -3.94 -0.17 6.92
N ALA A 106 -5.14 -0.03 7.49
CA ALA A 106 -6.39 0.05 6.73
C ALA A 106 -6.39 1.31 5.84
N GLU A 107 -6.03 2.46 6.38
CA GLU A 107 -5.87 3.73 5.65
C GLU A 107 -4.87 3.60 4.50
N LEU A 108 -3.73 2.96 4.74
CA LEU A 108 -2.74 2.70 3.69
C LEU A 108 -3.32 1.83 2.56
N GLN A 109 -4.11 0.81 2.90
CA GLN A 109 -4.80 -0.03 1.91
C GLN A 109 -5.82 0.79 1.11
N SER A 110 -6.64 1.59 1.79
CA SER A 110 -7.64 2.46 1.15
C SER A 110 -7.02 3.49 0.21
N ILE A 111 -5.95 4.17 0.63
CA ILE A 111 -5.26 5.15 -0.23
C ILE A 111 -4.62 4.46 -1.44
N THR A 112 -4.07 3.25 -1.26
CA THR A 112 -3.54 2.46 -2.37
C THR A 112 -4.64 2.12 -3.38
N ASP A 113 -5.79 1.68 -2.89
CA ASP A 113 -6.95 1.32 -3.69
C ASP A 113 -7.51 2.52 -4.46
N LEU A 114 -7.64 3.68 -3.80
CA LEU A 114 -8.05 4.93 -4.45
C LEU A 114 -7.05 5.37 -5.53
N THR A 115 -5.76 5.19 -5.28
CA THR A 115 -4.70 5.52 -6.26
C THR A 115 -4.80 4.61 -7.50
N VAL A 116 -5.12 3.33 -7.33
CA VAL A 116 -5.32 2.38 -8.43
C VAL A 116 -6.65 2.64 -9.14
N LEU A 117 -7.71 2.97 -8.42
CA LEU A 117 -9.00 3.37 -8.98
C LEU A 117 -8.87 4.61 -9.86
N ALA A 118 -8.19 5.66 -9.38
CA ALA A 118 -7.96 6.87 -10.17
C ALA A 118 -7.19 6.56 -11.46
N ALA A 119 -6.20 5.68 -11.41
CA ALA A 119 -5.49 5.23 -12.60
C ALA A 119 -6.37 4.39 -13.53
N LEU A 120 -7.30 3.59 -12.99
CA LEU A 120 -8.23 2.76 -13.77
C LEU A 120 -9.23 3.63 -14.53
N ILE A 121 -9.83 4.62 -13.86
CA ILE A 121 -10.74 5.59 -14.48
C ILE A 121 -10.08 6.21 -15.71
N ARG A 122 -8.84 6.68 -15.56
CA ARG A 122 -8.07 7.27 -16.67
C ARG A 122 -7.69 6.29 -17.77
N ARG A 123 -7.47 5.01 -17.43
CA ARG A 123 -7.08 3.98 -18.39
C ARG A 123 -8.25 3.57 -19.28
N GLU A 124 -9.41 3.31 -18.66
CA GLU A 124 -10.62 2.85 -19.35
C GLU A 124 -11.48 4.04 -19.84
N ARG A 125 -11.03 5.29 -19.59
CA ARG A 125 -11.69 6.54 -19.99
C ARG A 125 -13.12 6.62 -19.45
N LEU A 126 -13.34 6.11 -18.24
CA LEU A 126 -14.67 5.98 -17.64
C LEU A 126 -15.31 7.35 -17.40
N ASP A 127 -14.48 8.35 -17.07
CA ASP A 127 -14.85 9.74 -16.96
C ASP A 127 -15.40 10.30 -18.28
N GLU A 128 -14.76 10.00 -19.41
CA GLU A 128 -15.24 10.45 -20.71
C GLU A 128 -16.55 9.78 -21.15
N GLN A 129 -16.73 8.49 -20.80
CA GLN A 129 -17.94 7.74 -21.14
C GLN A 129 -19.22 8.36 -20.55
N ILE A 130 -19.09 9.11 -19.46
CA ILE A 130 -20.20 9.77 -18.77
C ILE A 130 -20.09 11.30 -18.75
N ASP A 131 -19.17 11.89 -19.52
CA ASP A 131 -18.84 13.34 -19.51
C ASP A 131 -18.57 13.91 -18.10
N TRP A 132 -17.92 13.13 -17.22
CA TRP A 132 -17.54 13.58 -15.89
C TRP A 132 -16.24 14.37 -15.92
N ARG A 133 -16.34 15.69 -15.74
CA ARG A 133 -15.22 16.62 -15.92
C ARG A 133 -14.25 16.71 -14.74
N HIS A 134 -14.59 16.09 -13.60
CA HIS A 134 -13.78 15.99 -12.37
C HIS A 134 -12.97 17.26 -12.02
N SER A 135 -13.46 18.45 -12.41
CA SER A 135 -12.71 19.71 -12.42
C SER A 135 -12.20 20.07 -11.04
N LEU A 136 -12.96 19.65 -10.03
CA LEU A 136 -12.65 19.81 -8.62
C LEU A 136 -11.41 19.04 -8.16
N PHE A 137 -11.11 17.90 -8.79
CA PHE A 137 -9.92 17.10 -8.48
C PHE A 137 -8.76 17.41 -9.42
N SER A 138 -9.02 18.07 -10.55
CA SER A 138 -8.07 18.35 -11.62
C SER A 138 -7.19 19.57 -11.37
N THR A 139 -7.65 20.52 -10.56
CA THR A 139 -6.99 21.83 -10.40
C THR A 139 -6.64 22.09 -8.94
N ALA A 140 -5.34 22.19 -8.66
CA ALA A 140 -4.84 22.44 -7.30
C ALA A 140 -5.17 23.86 -6.77
N SER A 141 -5.74 24.75 -7.59
CA SER A 141 -5.88 26.18 -7.28
C SER A 141 -7.14 26.55 -6.51
N ASP A 142 -8.15 25.68 -6.45
CA ASP A 142 -9.51 26.11 -6.04
C ASP A 142 -9.93 25.57 -4.66
N TYR A 143 -9.01 24.93 -3.91
CA TYR A 143 -9.28 24.36 -2.59
C TYR A 143 -8.36 24.91 -1.52
N LEU A 144 -8.96 25.36 -0.42
CA LEU A 144 -8.28 25.61 0.84
C LEU A 144 -8.01 24.26 1.53
N VAL A 145 -7.03 23.51 1.04
CA VAL A 145 -6.47 22.43 1.86
C VAL A 145 -5.79 23.12 3.06
N PRO A 146 -6.12 22.76 4.31
CA PRO A 146 -5.45 23.34 5.47
C PRO A 146 -3.94 23.11 5.34
N GLU A 147 -3.19 24.19 5.11
CA GLU A 147 -1.73 24.11 5.11
C GLU A 147 -1.28 23.94 6.56
N GLY A 148 -0.83 22.74 6.89
CA GLY A 148 -0.19 22.45 8.16
C GLY A 148 1.30 22.78 8.13
N ASN A 149 1.91 22.91 9.31
CA ASN A 149 3.36 22.97 9.42
C ASN A 149 3.95 21.68 8.83
N ILE A 150 4.66 21.80 7.71
CA ILE A 150 5.37 20.68 7.10
C ILE A 150 6.51 20.28 8.05
N PRO A 151 6.48 19.07 8.66
CA PRO A 151 7.52 18.66 9.58
C PRO A 151 8.84 18.50 8.83
N LYS A 152 9.81 19.35 9.14
CA LYS A 152 11.17 19.29 8.55
C LYS A 152 12.08 18.29 9.26
N GLN A 153 11.72 17.91 10.49
CA GLN A 153 12.48 17.00 11.33
C GLN A 153 11.51 16.11 12.11
N VAL A 154 11.92 14.87 12.35
CA VAL A 154 11.22 13.92 13.20
C VAL A 154 12.23 13.28 14.15
N PRO A 155 11.85 12.94 15.39
CA PRO A 155 12.73 12.19 16.28
C PRO A 155 13.21 10.89 15.62
N THR A 156 14.51 10.62 15.73
CA THR A 156 15.07 9.37 15.20
C THR A 156 14.59 8.19 16.05
N ALA A 157 13.87 7.26 15.43
CA ALA A 157 13.54 5.98 16.05
C ALA A 157 14.65 4.96 15.77
N MET A 158 15.31 4.51 16.83
CA MET A 158 16.34 3.47 16.82
C MET A 158 16.02 2.41 17.86
N ASN A 159 16.28 1.15 17.53
CA ASN A 159 16.41 0.07 18.49
C ASN A 159 17.56 -0.85 18.08
N TYR A 160 18.20 -1.51 19.03
CA TYR A 160 19.33 -2.40 18.77
C TYR A 160 19.24 -3.67 19.60
N LYS A 161 19.90 -4.73 19.11
CA LYS A 161 20.06 -6.00 19.82
C LYS A 161 21.54 -6.33 19.92
N GLN A 162 22.00 -6.63 21.12
CA GLN A 162 23.37 -7.09 21.34
C GLN A 162 23.43 -8.62 21.15
N ALA A 163 24.37 -9.09 20.34
CA ALA A 163 24.67 -10.51 20.14
C ALA A 163 26.17 -10.74 20.36
N GLY A 164 26.54 -11.06 21.60
CA GLY A 164 27.94 -11.09 22.03
C GLY A 164 28.56 -9.69 21.98
N ARG A 165 29.63 -9.53 21.18
CA ARG A 165 30.31 -8.23 20.96
C ARG A 165 29.70 -7.40 19.83
N LEU A 166 28.73 -7.93 19.10
CA LEU A 166 28.14 -7.26 17.93
C LEU A 166 26.85 -6.53 18.31
N MET A 167 26.69 -5.30 17.82
CA MET A 167 25.42 -4.57 17.85
C MET A 167 24.69 -4.75 16.53
N ILE A 168 23.43 -5.17 16.62
CA ILE A 168 22.55 -5.34 15.46
C ILE A 168 21.53 -4.20 15.48
N CYS A 169 21.55 -3.39 14.43
CA CYS A 169 20.58 -2.33 14.19
C CYS A 169 19.80 -2.65 12.90
N LEU A 170 18.62 -2.04 12.75
CA LEU A 170 17.80 -2.20 11.56
C LEU A 170 17.40 -0.84 11.00
N VAL A 171 17.65 -0.64 9.70
CA VAL A 171 17.32 0.61 9.01
C VAL A 171 16.45 0.34 7.80
N GLY A 172 15.13 0.51 7.95
CA GLY A 172 14.20 0.26 6.85
C GLY A 172 12.79 0.81 7.10
N GLY A 173 11.96 0.68 6.07
CA GLY A 173 10.57 1.15 6.03
C GLY A 173 10.29 1.92 4.73
N GLY A 174 9.07 1.81 4.22
CA GLY A 174 8.65 2.55 3.04
C GLY A 174 7.32 2.07 2.47
N VAL A 175 6.85 2.81 1.48
CA VAL A 175 5.69 2.48 0.66
C VAL A 175 6.06 2.85 -0.77
N THR A 176 5.67 2.02 -1.75
CA THR A 176 5.85 2.31 -3.16
C THR A 176 4.61 1.89 -3.92
N ILE A 177 3.94 2.85 -4.54
CA ILE A 177 2.70 2.63 -5.29
C ILE A 177 2.95 3.15 -6.70
N ASN A 178 2.90 2.26 -7.69
CA ASN A 178 2.88 2.63 -9.10
C ASN A 178 1.61 2.07 -9.72
N ALA A 179 0.54 2.86 -9.71
CA ALA A 179 -0.78 2.42 -10.14
C ALA A 179 -0.83 2.01 -11.62
N ARG A 180 -0.09 2.71 -12.50
CA ARG A 180 -0.04 2.35 -13.92
C ARG A 180 0.61 0.99 -14.13
N THR A 181 1.72 0.71 -13.44
CA THR A 181 2.37 -0.60 -13.50
C THR A 181 1.45 -1.70 -12.97
N VAL A 182 0.74 -1.45 -11.87
CA VAL A 182 -0.26 -2.39 -11.33
C VAL A 182 -1.29 -2.74 -12.38
N LEU A 183 -1.95 -1.74 -12.98
CA LEU A 183 -2.97 -1.96 -14.00
C LEU A 183 -2.42 -2.75 -15.20
N ASN A 184 -1.18 -2.49 -15.62
CA ASN A 184 -0.58 -3.18 -16.76
C ASN A 184 -0.19 -4.64 -16.47
N GLN A 185 0.12 -4.97 -15.21
CA GLN A 185 0.59 -6.30 -14.80
C GLN A 185 -0.54 -7.17 -14.26
N THR A 186 -1.60 -6.57 -13.71
CA THR A 186 -2.77 -7.29 -13.21
C THR A 186 -3.71 -7.63 -14.37
N GLY A 187 -4.11 -8.89 -14.45
CA GLY A 187 -5.08 -9.35 -15.46
C GLY A 187 -6.48 -8.80 -15.23
N PHE A 188 -7.29 -8.81 -16.28
CA PHE A 188 -8.72 -8.50 -16.23
C PHE A 188 -9.51 -9.73 -16.64
N GLN A 189 -10.58 -10.03 -15.92
CA GLN A 189 -11.49 -11.14 -16.23
C GLN A 189 -12.93 -10.66 -16.21
N VAL A 190 -13.73 -11.14 -17.16
CA VAL A 190 -15.16 -10.84 -17.16
C VAL A 190 -15.83 -11.67 -16.06
N SER A 191 -16.79 -11.07 -15.34
CA SER A 191 -17.59 -11.77 -14.34
C SER A 191 -18.24 -13.01 -14.95
N ARG A 192 -18.25 -14.10 -14.20
CA ARG A 192 -18.90 -15.36 -14.61
C ARG A 192 -20.36 -15.46 -14.12
N ASP A 193 -20.71 -14.61 -13.18
CA ASP A 193 -22.05 -14.48 -12.60
C ASP A 193 -22.56 -13.05 -12.77
N THR A 194 -23.84 -12.85 -12.44
CA THR A 194 -24.54 -11.56 -12.53
C THR A 194 -24.30 -10.65 -11.33
N SER A 195 -23.42 -11.02 -10.38
CA SER A 195 -23.32 -10.30 -9.10
C SER A 195 -22.81 -8.87 -9.26
N LEU A 196 -21.99 -8.62 -10.30
CA LEU A 196 -21.43 -7.30 -10.57
C LEU A 196 -22.46 -6.42 -11.30
N GLU A 197 -23.19 -7.00 -12.26
CA GLU A 197 -24.31 -6.39 -12.98
C GLU A 197 -25.48 -6.05 -12.04
N GLU A 198 -25.76 -6.91 -11.06
CA GLU A 198 -26.76 -6.67 -10.02
C GLU A 198 -26.36 -5.48 -9.13
N LYS A 199 -25.09 -5.43 -8.69
CA LYS A 199 -24.57 -4.29 -7.91
C LYS A 199 -24.60 -2.99 -8.71
N GLN A 200 -24.25 -3.05 -9.98
CA GLN A 200 -24.33 -1.91 -10.89
C GLN A 200 -25.79 -1.44 -11.05
N SER A 201 -26.72 -2.35 -11.28
CA SER A 201 -28.15 -2.05 -11.46
C SER A 201 -28.81 -1.53 -10.18
N ALA A 202 -28.30 -1.92 -9.01
CA ALA A 202 -28.75 -1.44 -7.70
C ALA A 202 -28.26 -0.02 -7.38
N VAL A 203 -27.31 0.54 -8.14
CA VAL A 203 -26.90 1.94 -7.98
C VAL A 203 -28.09 2.83 -8.30
N ILE A 204 -28.51 3.64 -7.31
CA ILE A 204 -29.61 4.58 -7.47
C ILE A 204 -29.25 5.55 -8.58
N LYS A 205 -29.94 5.43 -9.72
CA LYS A 205 -29.80 6.41 -10.81
C LYS A 205 -30.31 7.75 -10.31
N ARG A 206 -29.46 8.77 -10.41
CA ARG A 206 -29.82 10.14 -10.06
C ARG A 206 -31.03 10.56 -10.90
N ASP A 207 -32.04 11.08 -10.23
CA ASP A 207 -33.12 11.81 -10.90
C ASP A 207 -32.51 13.10 -11.49
N PRO A 208 -32.54 13.30 -12.83
CA PRO A 208 -32.01 14.49 -13.47
C PRO A 208 -32.63 15.79 -12.95
N GLN A 209 -33.84 15.73 -12.36
CA GLN A 209 -34.52 16.89 -11.81
C GLN A 209 -34.08 17.26 -10.39
N GLN A 210 -33.30 16.41 -9.71
CA GLN A 210 -32.79 16.74 -8.38
C GLN A 210 -31.49 17.56 -8.47
N PRO A 211 -31.36 18.64 -7.69
CA PRO A 211 -30.13 19.42 -7.60
C PRO A 211 -28.98 18.51 -7.16
N ALA A 212 -27.77 18.81 -7.63
CA ALA A 212 -26.57 18.06 -7.28
C ALA A 212 -26.43 18.02 -5.76
N ARG A 213 -26.44 16.82 -5.18
CA ARG A 213 -26.37 16.62 -3.72
C ARG A 213 -24.93 16.69 -3.20
N TRP A 214 -23.94 16.56 -4.07
CA TRP A 214 -22.55 16.50 -3.70
C TRP A 214 -21.85 17.76 -4.19
N TRP A 215 -21.19 18.46 -3.27
CA TRP A 215 -20.49 19.71 -3.54
C TRP A 215 -19.30 19.57 -4.49
N TRP A 216 -18.90 18.32 -4.78
CA TRP A 216 -17.77 17.96 -5.61
C TRP A 216 -18.14 17.55 -7.04
N ASP A 217 -19.44 17.39 -7.34
CA ASP A 217 -20.01 17.13 -8.69
C ASP A 217 -21.53 17.39 -8.76
#